data_AF-A0A813FYV6-F1
#
_entry.id   AF-A0A813FYV6-F1
#
_cell.length_a   1.000
_cell.length_b   1.000
_cell.length_c   1.000
_cell.angle_alpha   90.00
_cell.angle_beta   90.00
_cell.angle_gamma   90.00
#
_symmetry.space_group_name_H-M   'P 1'
#
loop_
_entity.id
_entity.type
_entity.pdbx_description
1 polymer ?
#
loop_
_entity_poly.entity_id
_entity_poly.type
_entity_poly.pdbx_seq_one_letter_code
_entity_poly.pdbx_strand_id
1 'polypeptide(L)'
;SCYGGKMIQFILLISRQGKTRLKKWFVPSMERDQFRTIKEVSSLILSRSPKVCNFLEWRDYKLVYKRYARCRRARRGVRVRRVLHVSA
;
A
#
# COMPACT_ATOMS: atom_id res chain seq x y z
N SER A 1 -24.56 -17.20 9.70
CA SER A 1 -23.18 -17.21 10.21
C SER A 1 -22.59 -15.82 10.22
N CYS A 2 -22.14 -15.44 11.41
CA CYS A 2 -21.60 -14.15 11.81
C CYS A 2 -20.38 -13.73 10.98
N TYR A 3 -20.29 -12.43 10.70
CA TYR A 3 -19.12 -11.67 10.22
C TYR A 3 -18.00 -12.49 9.54
N GLY A 4 -18.15 -12.73 8.24
CA GLY A 4 -17.02 -12.98 7.33
C GLY A 4 -16.18 -11.71 7.16
N GLY A 5 -15.68 -11.18 8.28
CA GLY A 5 -14.93 -9.94 8.39
C GLY A 5 -13.57 -10.11 7.76
N LYS A 6 -13.49 -9.77 6.48
CA LYS A 6 -12.29 -9.63 5.67
C LYS A 6 -11.16 -8.92 6.45
N MET A 7 -10.16 -9.68 6.89
CA MET A 7 -9.09 -9.22 7.79
C MET A 7 -7.97 -8.49 7.05
N ILE A 8 -7.56 -7.34 7.56
CA ILE A 8 -6.41 -6.57 7.05
C ILE A 8 -5.11 -7.37 7.27
N GLN A 9 -4.43 -7.76 6.19
CA GLN A 9 -3.15 -8.50 6.28
C GLN A 9 -1.97 -7.60 6.64
N PHE A 10 -1.88 -6.42 5.99
CA PHE A 10 -0.76 -5.51 6.18
C PHE A 10 -1.09 -4.06 5.84
N ILE A 11 -0.27 -3.14 6.34
CA ILE A 11 -0.34 -1.71 6.03
C ILE A 11 1.04 -1.24 5.61
N LEU A 12 1.09 -0.52 4.47
CA LEU A 12 2.32 0.02 3.92
C LEU A 12 2.21 1.53 3.72
N LEU A 13 3.27 2.22 4.11
CA LEU A 13 3.46 3.65 3.81
C LEU A 13 4.62 3.78 2.84
N ILE A 14 4.33 4.14 1.59
CA ILE A 14 5.32 4.19 0.52
C ILE A 14 5.48 5.63 0.01
N SER A 15 6.72 6.09 -0.11
CA SER A 15 7.04 7.36 -0.74
C SER A 15 6.94 7.25 -2.27
N ARG A 16 6.74 8.36 -2.99
CA ARG A 16 6.78 8.39 -4.47
C ARG A 16 8.11 7.89 -5.05
N GLN A 17 9.19 7.96 -4.28
CA GLN A 17 10.51 7.42 -4.66
C GLN A 17 10.62 5.90 -4.45
N GLY A 18 9.54 5.19 -4.09
CA GLY A 18 9.57 3.76 -3.78
C GLY A 18 10.14 3.41 -2.41
N LYS A 19 10.49 4.41 -1.59
CA LYS A 19 10.99 4.21 -0.23
C LYS A 19 9.83 3.91 0.73
N THR A 20 9.79 2.69 1.27
CA THR A 20 8.86 2.30 2.34
C THR A 20 9.27 2.96 3.65
N ARG A 21 8.33 3.66 4.29
CA ARG A 21 8.51 4.37 5.57
C ARG A 21 7.97 3.60 6.76
N LEU A 22 6.89 2.86 6.53
CA LEU A 22 6.25 2.03 7.54
C LEU A 22 5.76 0.76 6.86
N LYS A 23 6.08 -0.38 7.45
CA LYS A 23 5.47 -1.68 7.15
C LYS A 23 4.93 -2.24 8.46
N LYS A 24 3.65 -2.60 8.49
CA LYS A 24 3.06 -3.35 9.60
C LYS A 24 2.35 -4.55 9.01
N TRP A 25 2.77 -5.73 9.45
CA TRP A 25 2.16 -7.00 9.08
C TRP A 25 1.36 -7.50 10.27
N PHE A 26 0.11 -7.89 10.03
CA PHE A 26 -0.77 -8.47 11.03
C PHE A 26 -0.73 -10.00 10.97
N VAL A 27 -0.44 -10.55 9.79
CA VAL A 27 -0.26 -11.99 9.59
C VAL A 27 1.24 -12.33 9.54
N PRO A 28 1.68 -13.37 10.26
CA PRO A 28 3.06 -13.83 10.23
C PRO A 28 3.42 -14.26 8.81
N SER A 29 4.46 -13.63 8.26
CA SER A 29 4.97 -13.89 6.91
C SER A 29 6.49 -13.77 6.94
N MET A 30 7.19 -14.55 6.11
CA MET A 30 8.65 -14.49 6.05
C MET A 30 9.11 -13.14 5.50
N GLU A 31 10.20 -12.59 6.05
CA GLU A 31 10.70 -11.27 5.63
C GLU A 31 11.05 -11.19 4.14
N ARG A 32 11.50 -12.31 3.54
CA ARG A 32 11.78 -12.41 2.10
C ARG A 32 10.52 -12.18 1.26
N ASP A 33 9.40 -12.78 1.66
CA ASP A 33 8.13 -12.66 0.95
C ASP A 33 7.48 -11.30 1.20
N GLN A 34 7.65 -10.73 2.40
CA GLN A 34 7.28 -9.35 2.67
C GLN A 34 7.99 -8.38 1.72
N PHE A 35 9.30 -8.54 1.53
CA PHE A 35 10.09 -7.67 0.66
C PHE A 35 9.67 -7.78 -0.81
N ARG A 36 9.44 -9.01 -1.30
CA ARG A 36 8.92 -9.26 -2.65
C ARG A 36 7.56 -8.60 -2.86
N THR A 37 6.63 -8.82 -1.93
CA THR A 37 5.29 -8.23 -1.95
C THR A 37 5.34 -6.70 -1.96
N ILE A 38 6.17 -6.09 -1.10
CA ILE A 38 6.34 -4.63 -1.06
C ILE A 38 6.85 -4.11 -2.40
N LYS A 39 7.83 -4.77 -3.03
CA LYS A 39 8.41 -4.32 -4.31
C LYS A 39 7.40 -4.40 -5.45
N GLU A 40 6.66 -5.50 -5.55
CA GLU A 40 5.60 -5.70 -6.56
C GLU A 40 4.48 -4.66 -6.40
N VAL A 41 3.93 -4.55 -5.18
CA VAL A 41 2.84 -3.60 -4.88
C VAL A 41 3.27 -2.15 -5.09
N SER A 42 4.50 -1.80 -4.71
CA SER A 42 5.04 -0.44 -4.92
C SER A 42 5.14 -0.10 -6.41
N SER A 43 5.62 -1.02 -7.24
CA SER A 43 5.73 -0.80 -8.69
C SER A 43 4.36 -0.57 -9.34
N LEU A 44 3.38 -1.41 -9.01
CA LEU A 44 2.01 -1.33 -9.53
C LEU A 44 1.30 -0.01 -9.17
N ILE A 45 1.52 0.49 -7.94
CA ILE A 45 0.89 1.72 -7.48
C ILE A 45 1.60 2.96 -8.03
N LEU A 46 2.90 2.88 -8.33
CA LEU A 46 3.67 3.99 -8.90
C LEU A 46 3.38 4.20 -10.38
N SER A 47 3.16 3.13 -11.15
CA SER A 47 2.85 3.17 -12.58
C SER A 47 1.44 3.69 -12.88
N ARG A 48 0.47 3.54 -11.95
CA ARG A 48 -0.91 4.02 -12.16
C ARG A 48 -1.04 5.55 -12.15
N SER A 49 -1.94 6.02 -13.02
CA SER A 49 -2.34 7.42 -13.10
C SER A 49 -3.15 7.85 -11.86
N PRO A 50 -3.17 9.13 -11.50
CA PRO A 50 -3.91 9.60 -10.33
C PRO A 50 -5.43 9.76 -10.56
N LYS A 51 -5.93 9.54 -11.79
CA LYS A 51 -7.35 9.70 -12.16
C LYS A 51 -8.16 8.41 -12.06
N VAL A 52 -7.50 7.27 -11.84
CA VAL A 52 -8.14 5.94 -11.76
C VAL A 52 -8.49 5.56 -10.32
N CYS A 53 -9.37 4.58 -10.16
CA CYS A 53 -9.94 4.13 -8.88
C CYS A 53 -8.89 3.75 -7.82
N ASN A 54 -9.25 3.91 -6.55
CA ASN A 54 -8.39 3.60 -5.39
C ASN A 54 -8.27 2.09 -5.07
N PHE A 55 -9.01 1.26 -5.80
CA PHE A 55 -9.04 -0.19 -5.66
C PHE A 55 -8.18 -0.82 -6.75
N LEU A 56 -7.36 -1.78 -6.36
CA LEU A 56 -6.52 -2.56 -7.25
C LEU A 56 -6.63 -4.03 -6.81
N GLU A 57 -7.05 -4.90 -7.73
CA GLU A 57 -7.02 -6.34 -7.50
C GLU A 57 -5.63 -6.84 -7.88
N TRP A 58 -4.97 -7.51 -6.94
CA TRP A 58 -3.64 -8.08 -7.11
C TRP A 58 -3.67 -9.50 -6.56
N ARG A 59 -3.51 -10.49 -7.45
CA ARG A 59 -3.75 -11.90 -7.14
C ARG A 59 -5.15 -12.06 -6.54
N ASP A 60 -5.27 -12.72 -5.39
CA ASP A 60 -6.52 -12.90 -4.66
C ASP A 60 -6.80 -11.78 -3.65
N TYR A 61 -6.03 -10.69 -3.69
CA TYR A 61 -6.09 -9.62 -2.72
C TYR A 61 -6.63 -8.31 -3.29
N LYS A 62 -7.36 -7.55 -2.46
CA LYS A 62 -7.82 -6.19 -2.78
C LYS A 62 -6.91 -5.16 -2.12
N LEU A 63 -6.18 -4.41 -2.94
CA LEU A 63 -5.33 -3.30 -2.52
C LEU A 63 -6.14 -2.00 -2.55
N VAL A 64 -6.17 -1.28 -1.43
CA VAL A 64 -6.84 0.01 -1.31
C VAL A 64 -5.81 1.09 -1.01
N TYR A 65 -5.43 1.89 -2.00
CA TYR A 65 -4.47 2.96 -1.79
C TYR A 65 -5.16 4.33 -1.77
N LYS A 66 -4.67 5.23 -0.92
CA LYS A 66 -5.11 6.62 -0.91
C LYS A 66 -3.90 7.54 -0.91
N ARG A 67 -3.85 8.43 -1.90
CA ARG A 67 -2.80 9.42 -2.01
C ARG A 67 -3.10 10.59 -1.07
N TYR A 68 -2.42 10.64 0.07
CA TYR A 68 -2.46 11.79 0.96
C TYR A 68 -1.39 12.79 0.54
N ALA A 69 -1.80 13.94 0.00
CA ALA A 69 -0.92 15.09 -0.12
C ALA A 69 -0.91 15.81 1.23
N ARG A 70 0.26 15.90 1.87
CA ARG A 70 0.46 16.89 2.94
C ARG A 70 0.84 18.21 2.30
N CYS A 71 0.26 19.26 2.88
CA CYS A 71 0.14 20.62 2.36
C CYS A 71 1.48 21.24 1.91
N ARG A 72 1.35 22.25 1.03
CA ARG A 72 2.40 23.10 0.44
C ARG A 72 3.40 23.59 1.51
N ARG A 73 4.66 23.73 1.09
CA ARG A 73 5.86 24.19 1.85
C ARG A 73 6.58 23.12 2.66
N ALA A 74 7.43 22.36 1.99
CA ALA A 74 8.79 22.12 2.50
C ALA A 74 9.66 21.72 1.31
N ARG A 75 10.84 22.33 1.21
CA ARG A 75 11.88 22.10 0.20
C ARG A 75 12.51 20.68 0.27
N ARG A 76 11.76 19.63 0.65
CA ARG A 76 12.27 18.26 0.78
C ARG A 76 11.24 17.25 0.24
N GLY A 77 11.58 16.64 -0.89
CA GLY A 77 10.67 15.87 -1.76
C GLY A 77 10.17 14.52 -1.23
N VAL A 78 9.47 14.48 -0.09
CA VAL A 78 8.86 13.24 0.43
C VAL A 78 7.35 13.24 0.21
N ARG A 79 6.95 12.93 -1.03
CA ARG A 79 5.55 12.69 -1.43
C ARG A 79 5.12 11.32 -0.89
N VAL A 80 4.26 11.29 0.14
CA VAL A 80 3.80 10.05 0.79
C VAL A 80 2.53 9.53 0.11
N ARG A 81 2.45 8.24 -0.23
CA ARG A 81 1.21 7.55 -0.64
C ARG A 81 0.91 6.49 0.44
N ARG A 82 -0.31 6.48 1.00
CA ARG A 82 -0.73 5.38 1.88
C ARG A 82 -1.24 4.24 1.01
N VAL A 83 -0.71 3.05 1.25
CA VAL A 83 -1.18 1.81 0.63
C VAL A 83 -1.78 0.99 1.77
N LEU A 84 -3.10 0.94 1.83
CA LEU A 84 -3.82 0.10 2.78
C LEU A 84 -4.14 -1.21 2.05
N HIS A 85 -3.63 -2.34 2.53
CA HIS A 85 -4.09 -3.62 2.01
C HIS A 85 -5.34 -4.03 2.79
N VAL A 86 -6.49 -4.10 2.14
CA VAL A 86 -7.72 -4.66 2.73
C VAL A 86 -7.95 -5.99 2.03
N SER A 87 -7.38 -7.07 2.58
CA SER A 87 -7.66 -8.42 2.09
C SER A 87 -9.16 -8.59 2.03
N ALA A 88 -9.67 -8.97 0.87
CA ALA A 88 -10.97 -9.58 0.76
C ALA A 88 -10.77 -11.08 0.62
#